data_AF-A0A4S5BLP6-F1
#
_entry.id   AF-A0A4S5BLP6-F1
#
_cell.length_a   1.000
_cell.length_b   1.000
_cell.length_c   1.000
_cell.angle_alpha   90.00
_cell.angle_beta   90.00
_cell.angle_gamma   90.00
#
_symmetry.space_group_name_H-M   'P 1'
#
loop_
_entity.id
_entity.type
_entity.pdbx_description
1 polymer ?
#
loop_
_entity_poly.entity_id
_entity_poly.type
_entity_poly.pdbx_seq_one_letter_code
_entity_poly.pdbx_strand_id
1 'polypeptide(L)'
;MRGLCRLVLQRHGAISNTFDGWINSMKQSIHQLVALPLAMASALLLGACAHQSDAVPAGPNKSAVHAAWPTQQCSFSTQVDDWPSITAGLAAAAVAPQFSVVRLQAEGVKSAPDIMARVLDLGQVQVRSAQANASISRVGIPNRLPEAWSRSSGDAAKDEAQRISNRLNGSGYFGDKVDLRFRFPAWEYAFALTDTSDADCARRSLVFFNAAGQLIHTVTLANTSHEADFDALVQDFRHADQSVPAKLEPVQALDAQAASVPDAQVDLKAYHEAWNAIDDVHQFNRVLRDFKLKREQSVRLGPTDKARALAPAAVEELLRSAVKEAIPIMVFVSNGAVIQVHGDTIHNVRAVGDWLIVDDPDSYITINRAAVHSAWAIERAGVYSVDVFDGQAQLIASFFGVRSKDNPEPAPWINLVKRLPAQ
;
A
#
# COMPACT_ATOMS: atom_id res chain seq x y z
N MET A 1 41.86 27.09 40.65
CA MET A 1 40.84 27.16 39.57
C MET A 1 40.26 25.77 39.30
N ARG A 2 39.61 25.21 40.33
CA ARG A 2 38.81 23.99 40.28
C ARG A 2 37.37 24.45 40.44
N GLY A 3 36.58 24.47 39.38
CA GLY A 3 35.23 25.01 39.44
C GLY A 3 34.60 25.34 38.10
N LEU A 4 34.69 24.42 37.12
CA LEU A 4 33.88 24.51 35.88
C LEU A 4 33.74 23.17 35.13
N CYS A 5 34.03 22.03 35.78
CA CYS A 5 33.88 20.69 35.18
C CYS A 5 32.87 19.80 35.93
N ARG A 6 31.81 20.40 36.50
CA ARG A 6 30.81 19.66 37.30
C ARG A 6 29.35 20.03 37.03
N LEU A 7 29.03 20.63 35.88
CA LEU A 7 27.66 21.03 35.54
C LEU A 7 27.05 20.35 34.28
N VAL A 8 27.76 19.40 33.66
CA VAL A 8 27.24 18.69 32.46
C VAL A 8 26.81 17.24 32.76
N LEU A 9 27.09 16.71 33.96
CA LEU A 9 26.77 15.32 34.35
C LEU A 9 25.55 15.17 35.29
N GLN A 10 24.71 16.21 35.46
CA GLN A 10 23.54 16.15 36.34
C GLN A 10 22.17 16.30 35.64
N ARG A 11 22.11 16.22 34.30
CA ARG A 11 20.84 16.25 33.55
C ARG A 11 20.41 14.91 32.92
N HIS A 12 21.11 13.80 33.20
CA HIS A 12 20.76 12.47 32.70
C HIS A 12 20.23 11.49 33.78
N GLY A 13 19.84 11.99 34.96
CA GLY A 13 19.44 11.15 36.10
C GLY A 13 17.96 11.24 36.53
N ALA A 14 17.07 11.81 35.73
CA ALA A 14 15.68 12.04 36.13
C ALA A 14 14.60 11.64 35.10
N ILE A 15 14.92 10.72 34.17
CA ILE A 15 13.95 10.13 33.22
C ILE A 15 14.05 8.59 33.23
N SER A 16 14.37 7.99 34.39
CA SER A 16 14.50 6.54 34.53
C SER A 16 13.51 5.89 35.49
N ASN A 17 12.53 6.63 36.04
CA ASN A 17 11.63 6.07 37.07
C ASN A 17 10.14 5.98 36.67
N THR A 18 9.82 6.00 35.38
CA THR A 18 8.44 5.76 34.90
C THR A 18 8.32 4.59 33.91
N PHE A 19 9.41 3.85 33.67
CA PHE A 19 9.43 2.72 32.72
C PHE A 19 9.31 1.34 33.40
N ASP A 20 9.68 1.24 34.68
CA ASP A 20 9.67 -0.04 35.42
C ASP A 20 8.28 -0.50 35.89
N GLY A 21 7.27 0.38 35.84
CA GLY A 21 5.87 0.03 36.11
C GLY A 21 5.17 -0.70 34.96
N TRP A 22 5.73 -0.65 33.75
CA TRP A 22 5.12 -1.20 32.53
C TRP A 22 5.52 -2.67 32.25
N ILE A 23 6.63 -3.14 32.82
CA ILE A 23 7.18 -4.49 32.59
C ILE A 23 6.40 -5.59 33.35
N ASN A 24 5.69 -5.26 34.43
CA ASN A 24 5.06 -6.27 35.30
C ASN A 24 3.62 -6.66 34.94
N SER A 25 2.96 -5.98 33.99
CA SER A 25 1.55 -6.27 33.63
C SER A 25 1.37 -7.22 32.43
N MET A 26 2.45 -7.63 31.75
CA MET A 26 2.37 -8.53 30.57
C MET A 26 2.78 -9.99 30.86
N LYS A 27 3.06 -10.36 32.12
CA LYS A 27 3.55 -11.70 32.50
C LYS A 27 2.50 -12.73 32.92
N GLN A 28 1.21 -12.48 32.70
CA GLN A 28 0.16 -13.46 33.03
C GLN A 28 -0.77 -13.67 31.84
N SER A 29 -0.42 -14.62 30.97
CA SER A 29 -1.37 -15.52 30.28
C SER A 29 -0.64 -16.43 29.29
N ILE A 30 0.22 -17.34 29.76
CA ILE A 30 0.61 -18.54 29.00
C ILE A 30 0.83 -19.67 30.00
N HIS A 31 -0.09 -20.65 30.07
CA HIS A 31 0.22 -22.08 30.23
C HIS A 31 -1.05 -22.94 30.10
N GLN A 32 -0.82 -24.13 29.50
CA GLN A 32 -1.64 -25.35 29.41
C GLN A 32 -2.50 -25.50 28.13
N LEU A 33 -2.46 -26.60 27.36
CA LEU A 33 -1.85 -27.94 27.50
C LEU A 33 -1.80 -28.67 26.13
N VAL A 34 -0.91 -29.66 26.04
CA VAL A 34 -0.61 -30.59 24.92
C VAL A 34 -1.52 -31.84 24.95
N ALA A 35 -1.91 -32.40 23.79
CA ALA A 35 -1.80 -33.84 23.44
C ALA A 35 -2.61 -34.25 22.18
N LEU A 36 -1.96 -35.03 21.30
CA LEU A 36 -2.47 -35.74 20.10
C LEU A 36 -3.10 -37.11 20.50
N PRO A 37 -3.87 -37.82 19.63
CA PRO A 37 -3.25 -38.74 18.64
C PRO A 37 -4.01 -38.97 17.29
N LEU A 38 -3.26 -39.61 16.37
CA LEU A 38 -3.61 -40.13 15.04
C LEU A 38 -4.82 -41.08 14.98
N ALA A 39 -5.51 -41.11 13.83
CA ALA A 39 -6.05 -42.33 13.23
C ALA A 39 -6.12 -42.22 11.68
N MET A 40 -5.68 -43.29 10.99
CA MET A 40 -5.75 -43.50 9.55
C MET A 40 -7.13 -44.05 9.12
N ALA A 41 -7.54 -43.79 7.87
CA ALA A 41 -8.35 -44.73 7.08
C ALA A 41 -8.23 -44.47 5.56
N SER A 42 -7.98 -45.54 4.81
CA SER A 42 -7.85 -45.64 3.36
C SER A 42 -9.17 -46.04 2.71
N ALA A 43 -9.47 -45.60 1.45
CA ALA A 43 -10.25 -46.35 0.45
C ALA A 43 -10.33 -45.65 -0.95
N LEU A 44 -9.39 -46.00 -1.84
CA LEU A 44 -9.56 -46.60 -3.17
C LEU A 44 -10.97 -46.72 -3.86
N LEU A 45 -11.15 -46.18 -5.09
CA LEU A 45 -11.32 -46.90 -6.40
C LEU A 45 -12.04 -46.09 -7.53
N LEU A 46 -11.33 -46.01 -8.68
CA LEU A 46 -11.68 -46.27 -10.10
C LEU A 46 -12.75 -45.51 -10.94
N GLY A 47 -12.31 -45.17 -12.18
CA GLY A 47 -13.06 -45.25 -13.45
C GLY A 47 -13.42 -43.88 -14.06
N ALA A 48 -13.28 -43.57 -15.35
CA ALA A 48 -12.87 -44.30 -16.56
C ALA A 48 -12.52 -43.29 -17.68
N CYS A 49 -11.78 -43.76 -18.70
CA CYS A 49 -11.40 -43.02 -19.91
C CYS A 49 -12.57 -42.87 -20.91
N ALA A 50 -12.58 -41.79 -21.70
CA ALA A 50 -13.17 -41.76 -23.03
C ALA A 50 -12.50 -40.68 -23.93
N HIS A 51 -12.48 -40.97 -25.23
CA HIS A 51 -11.62 -40.43 -26.29
C HIS A 51 -12.26 -39.28 -27.11
N GLN A 52 -11.37 -38.46 -27.70
CA GLN A 52 -11.39 -37.80 -29.03
C GLN A 52 -12.39 -36.68 -29.35
N SER A 53 -11.87 -35.50 -29.71
CA SER A 53 -11.76 -35.08 -31.13
C SER A 53 -11.05 -33.73 -31.26
N ASP A 54 -10.17 -33.63 -32.25
CA ASP A 54 -9.42 -32.43 -32.63
C ASP A 54 -10.36 -31.35 -33.20
N ALA A 55 -10.35 -30.18 -32.57
CA ALA A 55 -10.83 -28.94 -33.16
C ALA A 55 -9.79 -27.84 -32.87
N VAL A 56 -9.24 -27.28 -33.94
CA VAL A 56 -8.27 -26.17 -33.94
C VAL A 56 -8.88 -24.96 -33.22
N PRO A 57 -8.32 -24.43 -32.11
CA PRO A 57 -8.81 -23.20 -31.55
C PRO A 57 -8.13 -22.00 -32.21
N ALA A 58 -8.97 -21.05 -32.59
CA ALA A 58 -8.63 -19.71 -33.04
C ALA A 58 -7.68 -19.00 -32.07
N GLY A 59 -6.86 -18.08 -32.61
CA GLY A 59 -5.84 -17.31 -31.88
C GLY A 59 -6.37 -16.55 -30.65
N PRO A 60 -5.48 -16.13 -29.75
CA PRO A 60 -5.86 -15.69 -28.41
C PRO A 60 -6.71 -14.41 -28.47
N ASN A 61 -7.95 -14.55 -28.02
CA ASN A 61 -8.89 -13.47 -27.78
C ASN A 61 -8.40 -12.62 -26.58
N LYS A 62 -8.62 -11.30 -26.63
CA LYS A 62 -8.15 -10.30 -25.63
C LYS A 62 -8.93 -10.35 -24.29
N SER A 63 -9.14 -11.53 -23.73
CA SER A 63 -9.93 -11.75 -22.52
C SER A 63 -9.26 -12.68 -21.50
N ALA A 64 -7.95 -12.86 -21.55
CA ALA A 64 -7.25 -13.85 -20.74
C ALA A 64 -6.32 -13.24 -19.68
N VAL A 65 -6.85 -12.55 -18.66
CA VAL A 65 -6.22 -12.45 -17.32
C VAL A 65 -7.27 -12.18 -16.22
N HIS A 66 -8.19 -13.10 -15.96
CA HIS A 66 -8.93 -13.11 -14.69
C HIS A 66 -8.88 -14.51 -14.11
N ALA A 67 -7.80 -14.80 -13.37
CA ALA A 67 -7.85 -15.88 -12.40
C ALA A 67 -8.79 -15.41 -11.29
N ALA A 68 -9.85 -16.19 -11.06
CA ALA A 68 -10.92 -15.88 -10.13
C ALA A 68 -10.42 -15.87 -8.69
N TRP A 69 -10.83 -14.85 -7.95
CA TRP A 69 -10.55 -14.67 -6.52
C TRP A 69 -11.39 -15.65 -5.69
N PRO A 70 -10.81 -16.37 -4.73
CA PRO A 70 -11.56 -17.21 -3.81
C PRO A 70 -11.75 -16.48 -2.46
N THR A 71 -12.60 -15.46 -2.41
CA THR A 71 -13.26 -14.98 -1.17
C THR A 71 -14.61 -14.33 -1.49
N GLN A 72 -15.65 -15.18 -1.38
CA GLN A 72 -17.09 -14.93 -1.16
C GLN A 72 -17.93 -14.05 -2.12
N GLN A 73 -18.81 -14.78 -2.84
CA GLN A 73 -20.13 -14.43 -3.41
C GLN A 73 -20.22 -13.35 -4.50
N CYS A 74 -19.27 -12.43 -4.58
CA CYS A 74 -19.27 -11.38 -5.59
C CYS A 74 -18.04 -11.55 -6.49
N SER A 75 -18.23 -11.86 -7.77
CA SER A 75 -17.08 -11.81 -8.70
C SER A 75 -16.65 -10.35 -8.87
N PHE A 76 -15.57 -9.93 -8.20
CA PHE A 76 -14.99 -8.57 -8.28
C PHE A 76 -14.32 -8.26 -9.65
N SER A 77 -14.59 -9.09 -10.66
CA SER A 77 -14.06 -8.93 -12.01
C SER A 77 -14.71 -7.74 -12.73
N THR A 78 -13.84 -6.81 -13.15
CA THR A 78 -14.07 -5.64 -14.01
C THR A 78 -15.05 -4.60 -13.50
N GLN A 79 -14.73 -3.96 -12.37
CA GLN A 79 -15.29 -2.63 -12.11
C GLN A 79 -14.61 -1.64 -13.06
N VAL A 80 -15.41 -0.97 -13.88
CA VAL A 80 -14.93 0.09 -14.75
C VAL A 80 -14.89 1.37 -13.91
N ASP A 81 -13.73 1.65 -13.32
CA ASP A 81 -13.48 2.76 -12.40
C ASP A 81 -12.64 3.89 -13.03
N ASP A 82 -12.54 3.94 -14.36
CA ASP A 82 -11.90 5.03 -15.06
C ASP A 82 -12.83 6.26 -15.20
N TRP A 83 -12.21 7.43 -15.33
CA TRP A 83 -12.92 8.71 -15.38
C TRP A 83 -13.99 8.82 -16.49
N PRO A 84 -13.69 8.48 -17.77
CA PRO A 84 -14.72 8.42 -18.82
C PRO A 84 -15.94 7.59 -18.41
N SER A 85 -15.73 6.41 -17.83
CA SER A 85 -16.81 5.52 -17.44
C SER A 85 -17.63 6.03 -16.26
N ILE A 86 -16.97 6.61 -15.25
CA ILE A 86 -17.66 7.25 -14.11
C ILE A 86 -18.48 8.45 -14.57
N THR A 87 -17.92 9.30 -15.41
CA THR A 87 -18.63 10.50 -15.90
C THR A 87 -19.76 10.16 -16.86
N ALA A 88 -19.59 9.14 -17.70
CA ALA A 88 -20.69 8.58 -18.48
C ALA A 88 -21.79 8.00 -17.58
N GLY A 89 -21.42 7.26 -16.53
CA GLY A 89 -22.34 6.73 -15.53
C GLY A 89 -23.15 7.82 -14.81
N LEU A 90 -22.50 8.91 -14.41
CA LEU A 90 -23.17 10.05 -13.78
C LEU A 90 -24.15 10.74 -14.73
N ALA A 91 -23.81 10.85 -16.02
CA ALA A 91 -24.69 11.38 -17.06
C ALA A 91 -25.83 10.40 -17.42
N ALA A 92 -25.57 9.09 -17.35
CA ALA A 92 -26.47 8.01 -17.74
C ALA A 92 -27.24 7.39 -16.57
N ALA A 93 -27.10 7.87 -15.33
CA ALA A 93 -27.80 7.36 -14.15
C ALA A 93 -29.34 7.41 -14.30
N ALA A 94 -29.87 8.17 -15.26
CA ALA A 94 -31.28 8.17 -15.65
C ALA A 94 -31.68 7.03 -16.63
N VAL A 95 -30.74 6.23 -17.13
CA VAL A 95 -30.91 5.31 -18.28
C VAL A 95 -30.62 3.84 -17.91
N ALA A 96 -29.81 3.57 -16.88
CA ALA A 96 -29.48 2.22 -16.42
C ALA A 96 -29.86 2.02 -14.94
N PRO A 97 -31.07 1.54 -14.60
CA PRO A 97 -31.58 1.50 -13.23
C PRO A 97 -30.76 0.62 -12.27
N GLN A 98 -30.01 -0.35 -12.80
CA GLN A 98 -29.14 -1.24 -12.03
C GLN A 98 -27.77 -0.65 -11.70
N PHE A 99 -27.43 0.52 -12.22
CA PHE A 99 -26.15 1.18 -11.98
C PHE A 99 -26.37 2.63 -11.55
N SER A 100 -25.89 2.98 -10.37
CA SER A 100 -25.98 4.35 -9.85
C SER A 100 -24.61 4.91 -9.54
N VAL A 101 -24.45 6.21 -9.84
CA VAL A 101 -23.27 6.99 -9.51
C VAL A 101 -23.72 8.21 -8.71
N VAL A 102 -23.11 8.40 -7.55
CA VAL A 102 -23.36 9.57 -6.69
C VAL A 102 -22.04 10.30 -6.48
N ARG A 103 -21.97 11.56 -6.87
CA ARG A 103 -20.84 12.44 -6.59
C ARG A 103 -20.80 12.79 -5.11
N LEU A 104 -19.62 12.69 -4.50
CA LEU A 104 -19.39 12.96 -3.09
C LEU A 104 -18.57 14.24 -2.88
N GLN A 105 -18.72 14.86 -1.71
CA GLN A 105 -17.93 16.00 -1.26
C GLN A 105 -16.58 15.50 -0.75
N ALA A 106 -15.58 15.41 -1.63
CA ALA A 106 -14.24 14.86 -1.31
C ALA A 106 -13.08 15.81 -1.69
N GLU A 107 -13.26 17.10 -1.41
CA GLU A 107 -12.32 18.17 -1.76
C GLU A 107 -11.09 18.14 -0.86
N GLY A 108 -10.05 17.45 -1.32
CA GLY A 108 -8.74 17.38 -0.69
C GLY A 108 -8.79 17.18 0.83
N VAL A 109 -8.03 18.00 1.57
CA VAL A 109 -7.94 17.94 3.04
C VAL A 109 -9.23 18.33 3.77
N LYS A 110 -10.21 18.93 3.09
CA LYS A 110 -11.41 19.47 3.74
C LYS A 110 -12.42 18.38 4.07
N SER A 111 -12.61 17.39 3.20
CA SER A 111 -13.66 16.38 3.41
C SER A 111 -13.27 14.94 3.07
N ALA A 112 -12.28 14.71 2.20
CA ALA A 112 -11.79 13.35 1.94
C ALA A 112 -11.31 12.60 3.20
N PRO A 113 -10.64 13.25 4.18
CA PRO A 113 -10.30 12.60 5.45
C PRO A 113 -11.52 12.07 6.22
N ASP A 114 -12.65 12.77 6.17
CA ASP A 114 -13.85 12.41 6.93
C ASP A 114 -14.60 11.24 6.27
N ILE A 115 -14.59 11.18 4.93
CA ILE A 115 -15.07 10.01 4.18
C ILE A 115 -14.23 8.78 4.57
N MET A 116 -12.90 8.89 4.54
CA MET A 116 -12.02 7.78 4.91
C MET A 116 -12.16 7.39 6.39
N ALA A 117 -12.44 8.34 7.29
CA ALA A 117 -12.76 8.00 8.66
C ALA A 117 -14.03 7.14 8.78
N ARG A 118 -15.05 7.41 7.95
CA ARG A 118 -16.31 6.63 7.91
C ARG A 118 -16.16 5.28 7.23
N VAL A 119 -15.17 5.10 6.36
CA VAL A 119 -14.82 3.79 5.79
C VAL A 119 -14.39 2.79 6.88
N LEU A 120 -13.88 3.25 8.03
CA LEU A 120 -13.55 2.39 9.19
C LEU A 120 -14.79 1.71 9.81
N ASP A 121 -16.00 2.18 9.49
CA ASP A 121 -17.26 1.60 9.96
C ASP A 121 -17.79 0.50 9.02
N LEU A 122 -17.20 0.33 7.83
CA LEU A 122 -17.72 -0.56 6.78
C LEU A 122 -17.30 -2.04 6.90
N GLY A 123 -16.68 -2.41 8.02
CA GLY A 123 -16.21 -3.77 8.26
C GLY A 123 -15.16 -4.22 7.24
N GLN A 124 -15.41 -5.34 6.54
CA GLN A 124 -14.47 -5.90 5.58
C GLN A 124 -14.63 -5.21 4.20
N VAL A 125 -13.53 -4.67 3.70
CA VAL A 125 -13.45 -3.99 2.40
C VAL A 125 -12.30 -4.52 1.56
N GLN A 126 -12.43 -4.39 0.25
CA GLN A 126 -11.33 -4.46 -0.69
C GLN A 126 -10.82 -3.05 -0.97
N VAL A 127 -9.52 -2.81 -0.79
CA VAL A 127 -8.88 -1.53 -1.14
C VAL A 127 -7.92 -1.72 -2.29
N ARG A 128 -7.95 -0.79 -3.26
CA ARG A 128 -7.05 -0.82 -4.42
C ARG A 128 -6.42 0.54 -4.65
N SER A 129 -5.10 0.52 -4.87
CA SER A 129 -4.31 1.67 -5.31
C SER A 129 -3.40 1.22 -6.44
N ALA A 130 -3.36 2.00 -7.52
CA ALA A 130 -2.63 1.66 -8.72
C ALA A 130 -1.89 2.87 -9.29
N GLN A 131 -0.78 2.57 -9.96
CA GLN A 131 -0.12 3.43 -10.93
C GLN A 131 0.07 2.65 -12.25
N ALA A 132 0.68 3.28 -13.25
CA ALA A 132 0.81 2.70 -14.59
C ALA A 132 1.52 1.33 -14.61
N ASN A 133 2.54 1.16 -13.75
CA ASN A 133 3.43 -0.01 -13.78
C ASN A 133 3.28 -0.95 -12.56
N ALA A 134 2.43 -0.61 -11.60
CA ALA A 134 2.17 -1.46 -10.44
C ALA A 134 0.83 -1.17 -9.77
N SER A 135 0.24 -2.18 -9.13
CA SER A 135 -0.94 -2.01 -8.29
C SER A 135 -0.96 -2.97 -7.11
N ILE A 136 -1.67 -2.59 -6.05
CA ILE A 136 -2.02 -3.47 -4.93
C ILE A 136 -3.53 -3.41 -4.76
N SER A 137 -4.15 -4.57 -4.67
CA SER A 137 -5.52 -4.76 -4.22
C SER A 137 -5.52 -5.72 -3.03
N ARG A 138 -6.20 -5.37 -1.94
CA ARG A 138 -6.17 -6.15 -0.70
C ARG A 138 -7.52 -6.15 0.00
N VAL A 139 -7.94 -7.32 0.47
CA VAL A 139 -9.15 -7.48 1.27
C VAL A 139 -8.77 -7.50 2.75
N GLY A 140 -9.48 -6.75 3.57
CA GLY A 140 -9.26 -6.73 5.01
C GLY A 140 -10.22 -5.81 5.73
N ILE A 141 -10.11 -5.77 7.06
CA ILE A 141 -10.84 -4.83 7.89
C ILE A 141 -9.88 -3.66 8.17
N PRO A 142 -10.26 -2.41 7.85
CA PRO A 142 -9.48 -1.24 8.21
C PRO A 142 -9.37 -1.10 9.72
N ASN A 143 -8.19 -0.72 10.19
CA ASN A 143 -7.96 -0.52 11.61
C ASN A 143 -8.50 0.83 12.09
N ARG A 144 -9.13 0.85 13.26
CA ARG A 144 -9.36 2.10 13.98
C ARG A 144 -8.09 2.50 14.72
N LEU A 145 -7.85 3.81 14.82
CA LEU A 145 -6.83 4.30 15.74
C LEU A 145 -7.04 3.70 17.14
N PRO A 146 -5.99 3.20 17.79
CA PRO A 146 -6.08 2.77 19.18
C PRO A 146 -6.59 3.92 20.05
N GLU A 147 -7.42 3.62 21.04
CA GLU A 147 -7.96 4.62 21.99
C GLU A 147 -6.85 5.46 22.64
N ALA A 148 -5.64 4.90 22.81
CA ALA A 148 -4.48 5.61 23.31
C ALA A 148 -4.09 6.86 22.48
N TRP A 149 -4.38 6.88 21.18
CA TRP A 149 -4.07 7.97 20.25
C TRP A 149 -5.14 9.07 20.24
N SER A 150 -6.28 8.83 20.89
CA SER A 150 -7.35 9.81 21.10
C SER A 150 -7.46 10.28 22.56
N ARG A 151 -6.63 9.77 23.47
CA ARG A 151 -6.60 10.23 24.87
C ARG A 151 -6.07 11.67 24.93
N SER A 152 -6.76 12.49 25.72
CA SER A 152 -6.29 13.83 26.05
C SER A 152 -4.96 13.76 26.81
N SER A 153 -4.01 14.60 26.39
CA SER A 153 -2.75 14.84 27.10
C SER A 153 -2.91 15.83 28.25
N GLY A 154 -4.10 16.42 28.43
CA GLY A 154 -4.37 17.53 29.34
C GLY A 154 -3.95 18.90 28.79
N ASP A 155 -3.41 18.95 27.57
CA ASP A 155 -3.01 20.17 26.86
C ASP A 155 -3.85 20.31 25.59
N ALA A 156 -4.81 21.24 25.61
CA ALA A 156 -5.78 21.41 24.54
C ALA A 156 -5.15 21.70 23.17
N ALA A 157 -4.01 22.42 23.14
CA ALA A 157 -3.34 22.72 21.87
C ALA A 157 -2.66 21.48 21.29
N LYS A 158 -2.06 20.64 22.14
CA LYS A 158 -1.47 19.36 21.70
C LYS A 158 -2.55 18.37 21.27
N ASP A 159 -3.65 18.32 22.00
CA ASP A 159 -4.77 17.42 21.70
C ASP A 159 -5.41 17.80 20.35
N GLU A 160 -5.59 19.09 20.08
CA GLU A 160 -6.11 19.58 18.80
C GLU A 160 -5.13 19.30 17.65
N ALA A 161 -3.83 19.55 17.84
CA ALA A 161 -2.81 19.23 16.84
C ALA A 161 -2.78 17.72 16.54
N GLN A 162 -2.90 16.87 17.56
CA GLN A 162 -2.96 15.42 17.41
C GLN A 162 -4.22 15.00 16.66
N ARG A 163 -5.38 15.59 16.97
CA ARG A 163 -6.64 15.32 16.27
C ARG A 163 -6.56 15.67 14.78
N ILE A 164 -6.01 16.84 14.45
CA ILE A 164 -5.77 17.26 13.06
C ILE A 164 -4.82 16.29 12.37
N SER A 165 -3.71 15.92 13.02
CA SER A 165 -2.74 14.97 12.46
C SER A 165 -3.36 13.59 12.22
N ASN A 166 -4.13 13.06 13.17
CA ASN A 166 -4.82 11.78 13.06
C ASN A 166 -5.79 11.79 11.88
N ARG A 167 -6.59 12.86 11.78
CA ARG A 167 -7.53 13.07 10.68
C ARG A 167 -6.81 13.07 9.34
N LEU A 168 -5.73 13.85 9.19
CA LEU A 168 -4.97 13.95 7.94
C LEU A 168 -4.22 12.66 7.58
N ASN A 169 -3.97 11.79 8.54
CA ASN A 169 -3.38 10.47 8.33
C ASN A 169 -4.44 9.35 8.19
N GLY A 170 -5.72 9.71 8.00
CA GLY A 170 -6.80 8.74 7.76
C GLY A 170 -7.31 8.01 8.99
N SER A 171 -6.96 8.45 10.20
CA SER A 171 -7.55 7.94 11.44
C SER A 171 -7.46 6.41 11.69
N GLY A 172 -6.43 5.73 11.18
CA GLY A 172 -6.12 4.36 11.64
C GLY A 172 -5.61 3.36 10.62
N TYR A 173 -5.43 3.74 9.35
CA TYR A 173 -4.96 2.85 8.29
C TYR A 173 -3.48 2.42 8.38
N PHE A 174 -2.89 2.37 9.56
CA PHE A 174 -1.53 1.90 9.76
C PHE A 174 -1.55 0.47 10.30
N GLY A 175 -0.82 -0.41 9.63
CA GLY A 175 -0.67 -1.80 10.04
C GLY A 175 -1.84 -2.70 9.65
N ASP A 176 -1.64 -4.00 9.88
CA ASP A 176 -2.50 -5.12 9.46
C ASP A 176 -2.76 -5.20 7.95
N LYS A 177 -3.90 -5.78 7.55
CA LYS A 177 -4.19 -6.12 6.14
C LYS A 177 -4.42 -4.86 5.28
N VAL A 178 -5.00 -3.80 5.84
CA VAL A 178 -5.30 -2.55 5.11
C VAL A 178 -4.36 -1.45 5.60
N ASP A 179 -3.14 -1.40 5.03
CA ASP A 179 -2.12 -0.39 5.37
C ASP A 179 -2.01 0.68 4.26
N LEU A 180 -2.45 1.90 4.56
CA LEU A 180 -2.55 3.04 3.64
C LEU A 180 -1.95 4.31 4.25
N ARG A 181 -1.21 5.07 3.45
CA ARG A 181 -0.77 6.44 3.78
C ARG A 181 -1.36 7.39 2.74
N PHE A 182 -2.16 8.35 3.19
CA PHE A 182 -2.85 9.28 2.30
C PHE A 182 -2.10 10.60 2.15
N ARG A 183 -2.20 11.18 0.94
CA ARG A 183 -1.81 12.55 0.63
C ARG A 183 -3.05 13.29 0.13
N PHE A 184 -3.95 13.62 1.04
CA PHE A 184 -5.23 14.26 0.73
C PHE A 184 -5.15 15.54 -0.14
N PRO A 185 -4.10 16.37 -0.11
CA PRO A 185 -3.98 17.48 -1.06
C PRO A 185 -4.02 17.07 -2.55
N ALA A 186 -3.76 15.81 -2.89
CA ALA A 186 -3.83 15.30 -4.26
C ALA A 186 -5.22 14.77 -4.65
N TRP A 187 -6.21 14.81 -3.75
CA TRP A 187 -7.55 14.27 -3.94
C TRP A 187 -8.50 15.40 -4.33
N GLU A 188 -9.28 15.21 -5.40
CA GLU A 188 -10.18 16.25 -5.91
C GLU A 188 -11.63 15.77 -6.04
N TYR A 189 -11.81 14.58 -6.61
CA TYR A 189 -13.14 14.05 -6.92
C TYR A 189 -13.36 12.70 -6.25
N ALA A 190 -14.58 12.44 -5.81
CA ALA A 190 -14.99 11.12 -5.37
C ALA A 190 -16.41 10.80 -5.80
N PHE A 191 -16.66 9.52 -6.02
CA PHE A 191 -17.97 9.00 -6.39
C PHE A 191 -18.25 7.71 -5.64
N ALA A 192 -19.50 7.52 -5.24
CA ALA A 192 -20.02 6.24 -4.83
C ALA A 192 -20.70 5.58 -6.02
N LEU A 193 -20.36 4.31 -6.25
CA LEU A 193 -20.93 3.47 -7.29
C LEU A 193 -21.71 2.35 -6.62
N THR A 194 -22.92 2.13 -7.10
CA THR A 194 -23.70 0.93 -6.77
C THR A 194 -24.07 0.23 -8.06
N ASP A 195 -23.67 -1.03 -8.19
CA ASP A 195 -24.00 -1.91 -9.31
C ASP A 195 -24.79 -3.11 -8.78
N THR A 196 -26.07 -3.17 -9.11
CA THR A 196 -27.00 -4.26 -8.73
C THR A 196 -27.31 -5.17 -9.93
N SER A 197 -26.45 -5.21 -10.94
CA SER A 197 -26.62 -6.09 -12.10
C SER A 197 -26.52 -7.58 -11.73
N ASP A 198 -25.78 -7.88 -10.68
CA ASP A 198 -25.77 -9.19 -10.03
C ASP A 198 -26.79 -9.20 -8.89
N ALA A 199 -27.85 -9.99 -9.07
CA ALA A 199 -28.97 -10.06 -8.14
C ALA A 199 -28.57 -10.63 -6.77
N ASP A 200 -27.51 -11.43 -6.73
CA ASP A 200 -27.00 -12.07 -5.52
C ASP A 200 -25.85 -11.25 -4.88
N CYS A 201 -25.35 -10.23 -5.58
CA CYS A 201 -24.37 -9.30 -5.05
C CYS A 201 -24.41 -7.89 -5.66
N ALA A 202 -25.04 -6.96 -4.93
CA ALA A 202 -24.90 -5.54 -5.22
C ALA A 202 -23.50 -5.05 -4.85
N ARG A 203 -22.73 -4.60 -5.84
CA ARG A 203 -21.38 -4.05 -5.62
C ARG A 203 -21.49 -2.59 -5.22
N ARG A 204 -20.80 -2.23 -4.13
CA ARG A 204 -20.74 -0.86 -3.60
C ARG A 204 -19.30 -0.42 -3.47
N SER A 205 -18.95 0.67 -4.15
CA SER A 205 -17.57 1.15 -4.23
C SER A 205 -17.49 2.65 -4.08
N LEU A 206 -16.52 3.12 -3.32
CA LEU A 206 -16.04 4.50 -3.34
C LEU A 206 -14.82 4.57 -4.27
N VAL A 207 -14.86 5.47 -5.25
CA VAL A 207 -13.76 5.71 -6.18
C VAL A 207 -13.29 7.16 -6.06
N PHE A 208 -11.97 7.35 -5.98
CA PHE A 208 -11.34 8.64 -5.73
C PHE A 208 -10.39 9.00 -6.88
N PHE A 209 -10.41 10.26 -7.29
CA PHE A 209 -9.62 10.79 -8.40
C PHE A 209 -8.88 12.07 -8.00
N ASN A 210 -7.75 12.31 -8.66
CA ASN A 210 -7.07 13.61 -8.59
C ASN A 210 -7.70 14.64 -9.54
N ALA A 211 -7.20 15.88 -9.52
CA ALA A 211 -7.71 16.98 -10.34
C ALA A 211 -7.59 16.75 -11.86
N ALA A 212 -6.73 15.81 -12.28
CA ALA A 212 -6.57 15.40 -13.68
C ALA A 212 -7.44 14.20 -14.07
N GLY A 213 -8.35 13.75 -13.19
CA GLY A 213 -9.25 12.62 -13.44
C GLY A 213 -8.55 11.27 -13.43
N GLN A 214 -7.36 11.17 -12.84
CA GLN A 214 -6.69 9.87 -12.67
C GLN A 214 -7.22 9.19 -11.41
N LEU A 215 -7.60 7.92 -11.54
CA LEU A 215 -8.02 7.09 -10.41
C LEU A 215 -6.84 6.92 -9.45
N ILE A 216 -7.05 7.29 -8.18
CA ILE A 216 -6.01 7.24 -7.15
C ILE A 216 -6.31 6.20 -6.06
N HIS A 217 -7.57 5.89 -5.80
CA HIS A 217 -7.94 4.90 -4.79
C HIS A 217 -9.36 4.38 -5.00
N THR A 218 -9.58 3.11 -4.68
CA THR A 218 -10.89 2.48 -4.66
C THR A 218 -11.08 1.73 -3.34
N VAL A 219 -12.25 1.87 -2.74
CA VAL A 219 -12.73 1.07 -1.60
C VAL A 219 -14.01 0.39 -2.02
N THR A 220 -14.08 -0.94 -1.92
CA THR A 220 -15.25 -1.73 -2.29
C THR A 220 -15.68 -2.57 -1.09
N LEU A 221 -16.97 -2.64 -0.80
CA LEU A 221 -17.46 -3.59 0.21
C LEU A 221 -17.12 -5.02 -0.21
N ALA A 222 -16.50 -5.79 0.68
CA ALA A 222 -16.14 -7.18 0.37
C ALA A 222 -17.32 -8.14 0.57
N ASN A 223 -18.36 -7.72 1.28
CA ASN A 223 -19.59 -8.48 1.50
C ASN A 223 -20.76 -7.53 1.79
N THR A 224 -21.96 -8.09 1.98
CA THR A 224 -23.22 -7.34 2.11
C THR A 224 -23.54 -6.89 3.55
N SER A 225 -22.66 -7.14 4.52
CA SER A 225 -22.97 -6.90 5.96
C SER A 225 -23.07 -5.42 6.33
N HIS A 226 -22.45 -4.53 5.55
CA HIS A 226 -22.34 -3.09 5.84
C HIS A 226 -22.94 -2.22 4.73
N GLU A 227 -23.90 -2.75 3.97
CA GLU A 227 -24.57 -1.99 2.90
C GLU A 227 -25.30 -0.76 3.44
N ALA A 228 -26.00 -0.89 4.57
CA ALA A 228 -26.71 0.23 5.20
C ALA A 228 -25.75 1.33 5.68
N ASP A 229 -24.59 0.95 6.23
CA ASP A 229 -23.57 1.91 6.67
C ASP A 229 -22.94 2.64 5.48
N PHE A 230 -22.72 1.94 4.37
CA PHE A 230 -22.28 2.53 3.11
C PHE A 230 -23.31 3.51 2.57
N ASP A 231 -24.58 3.11 2.49
CA ASP A 231 -25.65 3.96 1.96
C ASP A 231 -25.82 5.23 2.82
N ALA A 232 -25.69 5.12 4.14
CA ALA A 232 -25.68 6.27 5.06
C ALA A 232 -24.47 7.20 4.80
N LEU A 233 -23.27 6.64 4.65
CA LEU A 233 -22.07 7.41 4.28
C LEU A 233 -22.30 8.18 2.97
N VAL A 234 -22.86 7.53 1.95
CA VAL A 234 -23.15 8.17 0.66
C VAL A 234 -24.11 9.34 0.81
N GLN A 235 -25.16 9.21 1.63
CA GLN A 235 -26.09 10.31 1.90
C GLN A 235 -25.41 11.47 2.63
N ASP A 236 -24.62 11.19 3.66
CA ASP A 236 -23.95 12.21 4.48
C ASP A 236 -22.96 13.06 3.67
N PHE A 237 -22.23 12.43 2.74
CA PHE A 237 -21.22 13.11 1.91
C PHE A 237 -21.70 13.45 0.51
N ARG A 238 -22.99 13.32 0.21
CA ARG A 238 -23.52 13.60 -1.12
C ARG A 238 -23.23 15.04 -1.54
N HIS A 239 -22.64 15.24 -2.71
CA HIS A 239 -22.43 16.58 -3.25
C HIS A 239 -23.76 17.21 -3.69
N ALA A 240 -23.96 18.50 -3.45
CA ALA A 240 -25.20 19.19 -3.83
C ALA A 240 -25.38 19.20 -5.36
N ASP A 241 -24.29 19.49 -6.07
CA ASP A 241 -24.21 19.39 -7.53
C ASP A 241 -23.79 17.98 -7.97
N GLN A 242 -24.62 17.30 -8.75
CA GLN A 242 -24.36 15.96 -9.29
C GLN A 242 -24.00 15.98 -10.78
N SER A 243 -23.65 17.14 -11.33
CA SER A 243 -23.16 17.23 -12.70
C SER A 243 -21.74 16.68 -12.84
N VAL A 244 -21.40 16.30 -14.07
CA VAL A 244 -20.03 15.94 -14.45
C VAL A 244 -19.12 17.16 -14.26
N PRO A 245 -17.98 17.02 -13.56
CA PRO A 245 -17.04 18.14 -13.40
C PRO A 245 -16.61 18.71 -14.75
N ALA A 246 -16.82 20.02 -14.93
CA ALA A 246 -16.72 20.66 -16.24
C ALA A 246 -15.28 20.80 -16.78
N LYS A 247 -14.26 20.68 -15.94
CA LYS A 247 -12.86 20.80 -16.36
C LYS A 247 -11.93 19.94 -15.50
N LEU A 248 -11.15 19.10 -16.17
CA LEU A 248 -9.98 18.45 -15.59
C LEU A 248 -8.78 19.39 -15.72
N GLU A 249 -7.98 19.43 -14.67
CA GLU A 249 -6.66 20.05 -14.75
C GLU A 249 -5.70 19.16 -15.55
N PRO A 250 -4.69 19.74 -16.22
CA PRO A 250 -3.65 18.93 -16.84
C PRO A 250 -3.02 17.98 -15.82
N VAL A 251 -2.61 16.79 -16.26
CA VAL A 251 -1.85 15.86 -15.41
C VAL A 251 -0.59 16.58 -14.95
N GLN A 252 -0.61 17.03 -13.70
CA GLN A 252 0.59 17.44 -13.01
C GLN A 252 1.28 16.16 -12.55
N ALA A 253 2.58 16.04 -12.84
CA ALA A 253 3.37 15.03 -12.14
C ALA A 253 3.22 15.34 -10.65
N LEU A 254 2.52 14.47 -9.91
CA LEU A 254 2.30 14.63 -8.46
C LEU A 254 3.62 14.72 -7.70
N ASP A 255 4.69 14.21 -8.32
CA ASP A 255 6.07 14.35 -7.92
C ASP A 255 6.85 15.15 -8.98
N ALA A 256 6.40 16.35 -9.34
CA ALA A 256 7.23 17.37 -9.99
C ALA A 256 8.36 17.77 -9.02
N GLN A 257 9.27 16.83 -8.76
CA GLN A 257 10.43 16.98 -7.92
C GLN A 257 11.24 18.12 -8.51
N ALA A 258 11.61 19.06 -7.63
CA ALA A 258 12.42 20.23 -7.98
C ALA A 258 13.58 19.82 -8.90
N ALA A 259 13.97 20.72 -9.81
CA ALA A 259 15.06 20.48 -10.76
C ALA A 259 16.24 19.83 -10.04
N SER A 260 16.60 18.62 -10.49
CA SER A 260 17.71 17.88 -9.90
C SER A 260 19.02 18.51 -10.33
N VAL A 261 19.98 18.57 -9.40
CA VAL A 261 21.35 18.93 -9.76
C VAL A 261 21.95 17.83 -10.65
N PRO A 262 22.75 18.16 -11.68
CA PRO A 262 23.49 17.16 -12.44
C PRO A 262 24.45 16.39 -11.54
N ASP A 263 24.68 15.10 -11.82
CA ASP A 263 25.55 14.22 -11.01
C ASP A 263 26.92 14.83 -10.71
N ALA A 264 27.54 15.46 -11.71
CA ALA A 264 28.86 16.07 -11.59
C ALA A 264 28.92 17.27 -10.63
N GLN A 265 27.77 17.82 -10.22
CA GLN A 265 27.66 18.95 -9.29
C GLN A 265 27.29 18.51 -7.88
N VAL A 266 27.08 17.21 -7.66
CA VAL A 266 26.76 16.66 -6.34
C VAL A 266 28.05 16.55 -5.52
N ASP A 267 28.07 17.16 -4.33
CA ASP A 267 29.10 16.87 -3.35
C ASP A 267 28.88 15.45 -2.80
N LEU A 268 29.47 14.46 -3.48
CA LEU A 268 29.31 13.05 -3.13
C LEU A 268 29.81 12.75 -1.72
N LYS A 269 30.86 13.43 -1.26
CA LYS A 269 31.39 13.22 0.09
C LYS A 269 30.36 13.65 1.13
N ALA A 270 29.85 14.88 1.03
CA ALA A 270 28.82 15.37 1.95
C ALA A 270 27.54 14.54 1.86
N TYR A 271 27.18 14.10 0.65
CA TYR A 271 26.01 13.26 0.42
C TYR A 271 26.14 11.88 1.10
N HIS A 272 27.29 11.22 0.97
CA HIS A 272 27.56 9.94 1.63
C HIS A 272 27.63 10.08 3.16
N GLU A 273 28.22 11.16 3.66
CA GLU A 273 28.18 11.48 5.09
C GLU A 273 26.75 11.65 5.60
N ALA A 274 25.91 12.39 4.86
CA ALA A 274 24.50 12.57 5.19
C ALA A 274 23.70 11.25 5.12
N TRP A 275 23.96 10.39 4.12
CA TRP A 275 23.37 9.07 4.02
C TRP A 275 23.69 8.18 5.22
N ASN A 276 24.96 8.15 5.63
CA ASN A 276 25.43 7.33 6.75
C ASN A 276 24.97 7.87 8.11
N ALA A 277 24.59 9.14 8.20
CA ALA A 277 24.03 9.76 9.40
C ALA A 277 22.53 9.48 9.59
N ILE A 278 21.85 8.85 8.61
CA ILE A 278 20.43 8.48 8.73
C ILE A 278 20.29 7.38 9.78
N ASP A 279 19.56 7.66 10.85
CA ASP A 279 19.17 6.70 11.89
C ASP A 279 17.67 6.29 11.81
N ASP A 280 16.88 7.03 11.03
CA ASP A 280 15.51 6.70 10.67
C ASP A 280 15.31 6.83 9.15
N VAL A 281 14.84 5.76 8.50
CA VAL A 281 14.54 5.72 7.06
C VAL A 281 13.62 6.86 6.58
N HIS A 282 12.76 7.40 7.45
CA HIS A 282 11.89 8.53 7.12
C HIS A 282 12.65 9.84 6.88
N GLN A 283 13.89 9.96 7.37
CA GLN A 283 14.76 11.12 7.12
C GLN A 283 15.32 11.14 5.70
N PHE A 284 15.29 10.02 4.97
CA PHE A 284 15.86 9.93 3.63
C PHE A 284 15.27 10.97 2.67
N ASN A 285 13.96 11.21 2.73
CA ASN A 285 13.31 12.24 1.91
C ASN A 285 13.84 13.65 2.18
N ARG A 286 14.32 13.93 3.41
CA ARG A 286 14.99 15.20 3.72
C ARG A 286 16.35 15.26 3.05
N VAL A 287 17.15 14.20 3.16
CA VAL A 287 18.47 14.11 2.48
C VAL A 287 18.33 14.32 0.97
N LEU A 288 17.32 13.71 0.33
CA LEU A 288 17.04 13.96 -1.09
C LEU A 288 16.81 15.44 -1.41
N ARG A 289 16.04 16.15 -0.57
CA ARG A 289 15.75 17.58 -0.77
C ARG A 289 16.98 18.45 -0.54
N ASP A 290 17.74 18.17 0.51
CA ASP A 290 18.93 18.95 0.88
C ASP A 290 19.99 18.89 -0.23
N PHE A 291 20.13 17.74 -0.88
CA PHE A 291 21.03 17.55 -2.03
C PHE A 291 20.38 17.76 -3.40
N LYS A 292 19.08 18.06 -3.46
CA LYS A 292 18.29 18.23 -4.70
C LYS A 292 18.43 17.03 -5.65
N LEU A 293 18.37 15.83 -5.09
CA LEU A 293 18.47 14.58 -5.84
C LEU A 293 17.09 13.97 -6.06
N LYS A 294 16.88 13.40 -7.25
CA LYS A 294 15.78 12.47 -7.47
C LYS A 294 16.08 11.13 -6.80
N ARG A 295 15.04 10.33 -6.52
CA ARG A 295 15.19 9.07 -5.79
C ARG A 295 16.10 8.06 -6.51
N GLU A 296 15.90 7.83 -7.81
CA GLU A 296 16.76 6.94 -8.60
C GLU A 296 18.21 7.46 -8.65
N GLN A 297 18.38 8.75 -8.96
CA GLN A 297 19.69 9.40 -8.98
C GLN A 297 20.43 9.25 -7.65
N SER A 298 19.71 9.43 -6.55
CA SER A 298 20.25 9.30 -5.20
C SER A 298 20.76 7.89 -4.90
N VAL A 299 20.03 6.84 -5.29
CA VAL A 299 20.49 5.47 -5.04
C VAL A 299 21.65 5.11 -5.95
N ARG A 300 21.68 5.61 -7.19
CA ARG A 300 22.78 5.45 -8.13
C ARG A 300 24.07 6.14 -7.68
N LEU A 301 23.95 7.30 -7.04
CA LEU A 301 25.08 8.05 -6.45
C LEU A 301 25.36 7.67 -4.99
N GLY A 302 24.63 6.70 -4.42
CA GLY A 302 24.76 6.30 -3.01
C GLY A 302 26.13 5.66 -2.69
N PRO A 303 26.44 5.45 -1.40
CA PRO A 303 27.64 4.73 -1.00
C PRO A 303 27.66 3.33 -1.62
N THR A 304 28.79 2.91 -2.19
CA THR A 304 28.89 1.65 -2.96
C THR A 304 28.73 0.38 -2.12
N ASP A 305 28.93 0.46 -0.81
CA ASP A 305 28.67 -0.60 0.15
C ASP A 305 27.21 -0.62 0.64
N LYS A 306 26.43 0.44 0.34
CA LYS A 306 25.03 0.62 0.76
C LYS A 306 24.03 0.59 -0.39
N ALA A 307 24.44 0.84 -1.63
CA ALA A 307 23.58 0.82 -2.79
C ALA A 307 24.22 -0.01 -3.91
N ARG A 308 23.49 -1.03 -4.38
CA ARG A 308 23.95 -1.97 -5.40
C ARG A 308 22.90 -2.14 -6.49
N ALA A 309 23.31 -1.92 -7.74
CA ALA A 309 22.47 -2.18 -8.89
C ALA A 309 22.17 -3.68 -9.04
N LEU A 310 20.93 -3.99 -9.37
CA LEU A 310 20.43 -5.35 -9.56
C LEU A 310 20.15 -5.63 -11.03
N ALA A 311 20.32 -6.87 -11.44
CA ALA A 311 19.96 -7.31 -12.78
C ALA A 311 18.44 -7.20 -13.02
N PRO A 312 17.97 -7.06 -14.28
CA PRO A 312 16.54 -6.97 -14.59
C PRO A 312 15.69 -8.12 -14.03
N ALA A 313 16.26 -9.33 -13.95
CA ALA A 313 15.59 -10.52 -13.41
C ALA A 313 15.38 -10.49 -11.87
N ALA A 314 15.99 -9.54 -11.15
CA ALA A 314 16.00 -9.53 -9.70
C ALA A 314 14.61 -9.39 -9.06
N VAL A 315 13.68 -8.67 -9.70
CA VAL A 315 12.32 -8.48 -9.16
C VAL A 315 11.53 -9.80 -9.16
N GLU A 316 11.63 -10.56 -10.26
CA GLU A 316 10.99 -11.88 -10.35
C GLU A 316 11.64 -12.87 -9.38
N GLU A 317 12.98 -12.88 -9.31
CA GLU A 317 13.73 -13.74 -8.37
C GLU A 317 13.39 -13.42 -6.91
N LEU A 318 13.24 -12.14 -6.55
CA LEU A 318 12.83 -11.70 -5.22
C LEU A 318 11.48 -12.29 -4.84
N LEU A 319 10.46 -12.11 -5.68
CA LEU A 319 9.10 -12.60 -5.40
C LEU A 319 9.06 -14.13 -5.32
N ARG A 320 9.73 -14.82 -6.25
CA ARG A 320 9.76 -16.29 -6.26
C ARG A 320 10.53 -16.87 -5.08
N SER A 321 11.65 -16.26 -4.70
CA SER A 321 12.40 -16.67 -3.51
C SER A 321 11.62 -16.39 -2.23
N ALA A 322 10.91 -15.26 -2.13
CA ALA A 322 10.05 -14.97 -0.98
C ALA A 322 8.96 -16.02 -0.79
N VAL A 323 8.30 -16.46 -1.88
CA VAL A 323 7.36 -17.61 -1.84
C VAL A 323 8.06 -18.89 -1.40
N LYS A 324 9.17 -19.25 -2.07
CA LYS A 324 9.88 -20.51 -1.84
C LYS A 324 10.38 -20.66 -0.41
N GLU A 325 10.84 -19.57 0.19
CA GLU A 325 11.43 -19.54 1.54
C GLU A 325 10.42 -19.08 2.60
N ALA A 326 9.16 -18.83 2.20
CA ALA A 326 8.09 -18.31 3.06
C ALA A 326 8.52 -17.05 3.83
N ILE A 327 9.25 -16.15 3.18
CA ILE A 327 9.74 -14.90 3.78
C ILE A 327 8.60 -13.89 3.72
N PRO A 328 8.11 -13.38 4.87
CA PRO A 328 7.14 -12.29 4.87
C PRO A 328 7.78 -11.02 4.33
N ILE A 329 7.14 -10.40 3.34
CA ILE A 329 7.64 -9.18 2.69
C ILE A 329 6.63 -8.04 2.82
N MET A 330 7.15 -6.82 2.73
CA MET A 330 6.36 -5.63 2.48
C MET A 330 6.55 -5.16 1.05
N VAL A 331 5.47 -4.78 0.37
CA VAL A 331 5.47 -4.18 -0.97
C VAL A 331 4.77 -2.84 -0.90
N PHE A 332 5.48 -1.78 -1.27
CA PHE A 332 4.97 -0.42 -1.29
C PHE A 332 4.73 -0.02 -2.73
N VAL A 333 3.50 0.42 -3.03
CA VAL A 333 3.15 1.03 -4.31
C VAL A 333 2.54 2.40 -4.02
N SER A 334 3.02 3.43 -4.72
CA SER A 334 2.46 4.77 -4.64
C SER A 334 2.04 5.28 -6.01
N ASN A 335 1.00 6.11 -6.01
CA ASN A 335 0.58 6.88 -7.18
C ASN A 335 0.62 8.38 -6.93
N GLY A 336 1.37 8.83 -5.91
CA GLY A 336 1.46 10.23 -5.52
C GLY A 336 0.27 10.76 -4.72
N ALA A 337 -0.82 10.00 -4.57
CA ALA A 337 -1.95 10.38 -3.71
C ALA A 337 -2.16 9.40 -2.56
N VAL A 338 -1.84 8.13 -2.78
CA VAL A 338 -1.86 7.05 -1.80
C VAL A 338 -0.56 6.27 -1.88
N ILE A 339 -0.05 5.83 -0.73
CA ILE A 339 0.90 4.72 -0.65
C ILE A 339 0.13 3.56 -0.03
N GLN A 340 -0.08 2.50 -0.79
CA GLN A 340 -0.63 1.25 -0.28
C GLN A 340 0.50 0.28 0.00
N VAL A 341 0.38 -0.43 1.10
CA VAL A 341 1.40 -1.36 1.58
C VAL A 341 0.78 -2.74 1.71
N HIS A 342 1.35 -3.71 1.01
CA HIS A 342 1.20 -5.10 1.40
C HIS A 342 2.24 -5.39 2.47
N GLY A 343 1.89 -5.99 3.61
CA GLY A 343 2.83 -6.64 4.53
C GLY A 343 2.32 -8.02 4.93
N ASP A 344 2.90 -9.09 4.37
CA ASP A 344 2.60 -10.49 4.71
C ASP A 344 3.51 -11.46 3.95
N THR A 345 3.40 -12.75 4.28
CA THR A 345 3.85 -13.83 3.39
C THR A 345 3.02 -13.86 2.11
N ILE A 346 3.69 -14.01 0.97
CA ILE A 346 3.06 -14.25 -0.33
C ILE A 346 3.17 -15.73 -0.72
N HIS A 347 2.19 -16.26 -1.45
CA HIS A 347 2.10 -17.71 -1.70
C HIS A 347 2.11 -18.08 -3.17
N ASN A 348 1.50 -17.26 -4.03
CA ASN A 348 1.34 -17.57 -5.44
C ASN A 348 1.86 -16.43 -6.32
N VAL A 349 2.97 -16.68 -7.03
CA VAL A 349 3.54 -15.73 -7.99
C VAL A 349 3.51 -16.34 -9.38
N ARG A 350 2.79 -15.66 -10.28
CA ARG A 350 2.69 -16.06 -11.69
C ARG A 350 3.09 -14.92 -12.61
N ALA A 351 3.64 -15.29 -13.76
CA ALA A 351 3.97 -14.35 -14.82
C ALA A 351 2.95 -14.48 -15.95
N VAL A 352 2.38 -13.36 -16.39
CA VAL A 352 1.43 -13.31 -17.50
C VAL A 352 1.82 -12.20 -18.45
N GLY A 353 2.35 -12.57 -19.62
CA GLY A 353 2.98 -11.61 -20.53
C GLY A 353 4.11 -10.85 -19.82
N ASP A 354 3.97 -9.52 -19.77
CA ASP A 354 4.93 -8.60 -19.15
C ASP A 354 4.64 -8.30 -17.67
N TRP A 355 3.70 -9.01 -17.05
CA TRP A 355 3.28 -8.77 -15.68
C TRP A 355 3.69 -9.90 -14.75
N LEU A 356 4.26 -9.53 -13.61
CA LEU A 356 4.37 -10.37 -12.43
C LEU A 356 3.14 -10.12 -11.56
N ILE A 357 2.50 -11.19 -11.12
CA ILE A 357 1.26 -11.16 -10.37
C ILE A 357 1.43 -12.00 -9.11
N VAL A 358 1.30 -11.37 -7.94
CA VAL A 358 0.97 -12.08 -6.69
C VAL A 358 -0.54 -12.27 -6.70
N ASP A 359 -0.98 -13.52 -6.61
CA ASP A 359 -2.37 -13.95 -6.80
C ASP A 359 -2.83 -14.78 -5.60
N ASP A 360 -2.81 -14.13 -4.43
CA ASP A 360 -3.19 -14.69 -3.14
C ASP A 360 -4.66 -14.36 -2.84
N PRO A 361 -5.39 -15.16 -2.03
CA PRO A 361 -6.83 -14.99 -1.81
C PRO A 361 -7.26 -13.62 -1.27
N ASP A 362 -6.40 -12.95 -0.50
CA ASP A 362 -6.66 -11.65 0.11
C ASP A 362 -5.74 -10.54 -0.43
N SER A 363 -4.83 -10.84 -1.37
CA SER A 363 -3.85 -9.90 -1.88
C SER A 363 -3.53 -10.16 -3.36
N TYR A 364 -3.75 -9.13 -4.17
CA TYR A 364 -3.46 -9.13 -5.58
C TYR A 364 -2.51 -7.97 -5.91
N ILE A 365 -1.28 -8.31 -6.28
CA ILE A 365 -0.22 -7.34 -6.58
C ILE A 365 0.21 -7.53 -8.02
N THR A 366 0.20 -6.47 -8.82
CA THR A 366 0.71 -6.51 -10.18
C THR A 366 1.93 -5.62 -10.32
N ILE A 367 2.93 -6.08 -11.06
CA ILE A 367 4.14 -5.33 -11.40
C ILE A 367 4.48 -5.57 -12.86
N ASN A 368 4.58 -4.50 -13.64
CA ASN A 368 5.00 -4.56 -15.04
C ASN A 368 6.51 -4.76 -15.10
N ARG A 369 6.97 -6.00 -15.28
CA ARG A 369 8.41 -6.30 -15.34
C ARG A 369 9.07 -5.72 -16.59
N ALA A 370 8.33 -5.50 -17.67
CA ALA A 370 8.89 -4.89 -18.89
C ALA A 370 9.14 -3.38 -18.73
N ALA A 371 8.45 -2.72 -17.79
CA ALA A 371 8.69 -1.32 -17.46
C ALA A 371 9.93 -1.12 -16.57
N VAL A 372 10.47 -2.18 -15.96
CA VAL A 372 11.62 -2.09 -15.05
C VAL A 372 12.86 -1.69 -15.83
N HIS A 373 13.35 -0.47 -15.58
CA HIS A 373 14.56 0.04 -16.17
C HIS A 373 15.78 -0.14 -15.26
N SER A 374 15.59 0.08 -13.95
CA SER A 374 16.62 -0.17 -12.95
C SER A 374 16.03 -0.69 -11.65
N ALA A 375 16.82 -1.49 -10.92
CA ALA A 375 16.47 -1.97 -9.59
C ALA A 375 17.70 -1.89 -8.70
N TRP A 376 17.50 -1.57 -7.43
CA TRP A 376 18.59 -1.28 -6.49
C TRP A 376 18.35 -1.95 -5.16
N ALA A 377 19.31 -2.74 -4.69
CA ALA A 377 19.38 -3.17 -3.30
C ALA A 377 20.06 -2.06 -2.48
N ILE A 378 19.41 -1.63 -1.41
CA ILE A 378 19.76 -0.41 -0.67
C ILE A 378 19.76 -0.69 0.83
N GLU A 379 20.76 -0.19 1.56
CA GLU A 379 20.81 -0.18 3.02
C GLU A 379 20.81 1.28 3.54
N ARG A 380 19.82 1.63 4.36
CA ARG A 380 19.67 2.95 5.02
C ARG A 380 19.24 2.74 6.46
N ALA A 381 19.93 3.36 7.44
CA ALA A 381 19.63 3.19 8.87
C ALA A 381 19.54 1.70 9.31
N GLY A 382 20.37 0.83 8.73
CA GLY A 382 20.33 -0.61 8.98
C GLY A 382 19.13 -1.37 8.39
N VAL A 383 18.34 -0.71 7.53
CA VAL A 383 17.20 -1.32 6.81
C VAL A 383 17.57 -1.58 5.35
N TYR A 384 17.37 -2.82 4.91
CA TYR A 384 17.56 -3.34 3.56
C TYR A 384 16.26 -3.24 2.76
N SER A 385 16.33 -2.60 1.60
CA SER A 385 15.20 -2.46 0.70
C SER A 385 15.58 -2.73 -0.75
N VAL A 386 14.61 -3.12 -1.57
CA VAL A 386 14.77 -3.13 -3.03
C VAL A 386 13.85 -2.07 -3.63
N ASP A 387 14.41 -1.04 -4.25
CA ASP A 387 13.64 -0.02 -4.99
C ASP A 387 13.73 -0.35 -6.49
N VAL A 388 12.59 -0.29 -7.19
CA VAL A 388 12.46 -0.61 -8.62
C VAL A 388 11.93 0.60 -9.37
N PHE A 389 12.58 0.99 -10.46
CA PHE A 389 12.27 2.21 -11.20
C PHE A 389 11.98 1.94 -12.68
N ASP A 390 11.12 2.77 -13.27
CA ASP A 390 10.85 2.76 -14.71
C ASP A 390 11.85 3.60 -15.52
N GLY A 391 11.66 3.62 -16.84
CA GLY A 391 12.51 4.37 -17.78
C GLY A 391 12.45 5.89 -17.61
N GLN A 392 11.52 6.40 -16.81
CA GLN A 392 11.37 7.82 -16.44
C GLN A 392 11.87 8.09 -15.02
N ALA A 393 12.60 7.14 -14.43
CA ALA A 393 13.12 7.18 -13.07
C ALA A 393 12.00 7.32 -12.00
N GLN A 394 10.76 6.93 -12.32
CA GLN A 394 9.67 6.87 -11.34
C GLN A 394 9.73 5.54 -10.60
N LEU A 395 9.44 5.58 -9.30
CA LEU A 395 9.44 4.39 -8.45
C LEU A 395 8.22 3.52 -8.78
N ILE A 396 8.45 2.31 -9.29
CA ILE A 396 7.42 1.30 -9.55
C ILE A 396 6.95 0.66 -8.24
N ALA A 397 7.90 0.18 -7.43
CA ALA A 397 7.64 -0.42 -6.14
C ALA A 397 8.89 -0.41 -5.24
N SER A 398 8.68 -0.46 -3.92
CA SER A 398 9.72 -0.75 -2.94
C SER A 398 9.39 -2.01 -2.15
N PHE A 399 10.39 -2.85 -1.93
CA PHE A 399 10.27 -4.10 -1.16
C PHE A 399 11.09 -4.04 0.12
N PHE A 400 10.53 -4.60 1.20
CA PHE A 400 11.18 -4.71 2.52
C PHE A 400 10.86 -6.08 3.14
N GLY A 401 11.61 -6.48 4.17
CA GLY A 401 11.19 -7.57 5.06
C GLY A 401 10.14 -7.07 6.04
N VAL A 402 9.13 -7.87 6.35
CA VAL A 402 8.19 -7.52 7.45
C VAL A 402 8.98 -7.49 8.76
N ARG A 403 8.86 -6.37 9.48
CA ARG A 403 9.49 -6.18 10.79
C ARG A 403 8.54 -5.49 11.75
N SER A 404 8.68 -5.74 13.05
CA SER A 404 8.10 -4.87 14.07
C SER A 404 9.07 -3.73 14.40
N LYS A 405 8.57 -2.68 15.04
CA LYS A 405 9.37 -1.51 15.43
C LYS A 405 10.53 -1.88 16.38
N ASP A 406 10.30 -2.89 17.22
CA ASP A 406 11.22 -3.28 18.30
C ASP A 406 12.24 -4.35 17.88
N ASN A 407 12.13 -4.88 16.66
CA ASN A 407 13.00 -5.95 16.17
C ASN A 407 13.83 -5.50 14.96
N PRO A 408 15.08 -5.98 14.87
CA PRO A 408 15.89 -5.79 13.67
C PRO A 408 15.23 -6.50 12.48
N GLU A 409 15.69 -6.15 11.28
CA GLU A 409 15.21 -6.81 10.07
C GLU A 409 15.46 -8.32 10.09
N PRO A 410 14.52 -9.13 9.57
CA PRO A 410 14.69 -10.58 9.56
C PRO A 410 15.91 -10.99 8.74
N ALA A 411 16.79 -11.81 9.33
CA ALA A 411 17.96 -12.35 8.63
C ALA A 411 17.62 -13.04 7.28
N PRO A 412 16.50 -13.80 7.13
CA PRO A 412 16.10 -14.35 5.84
C PRO A 412 15.93 -13.28 4.75
N TRP A 413 15.32 -12.15 5.07
CA TRP A 413 15.15 -11.04 4.13
C TRP A 413 16.50 -10.42 3.72
N ILE A 414 17.37 -10.13 4.70
CA ILE A 414 18.70 -9.57 4.43
C ILE A 414 19.50 -10.52 3.52
N ASN A 415 19.47 -11.81 3.80
CA ASN A 415 20.15 -12.83 3.01
C ASN A 415 19.61 -12.91 1.59
N LEU A 416 18.28 -12.84 1.41
CA LEU A 416 17.64 -12.77 0.11
C LEU A 416 18.13 -11.56 -0.68
N VAL A 417 18.05 -10.35 -0.11
CA VAL A 417 18.48 -9.10 -0.79
C VAL A 417 19.96 -9.16 -1.19
N LYS A 418 20.82 -9.68 -0.32
CA LYS A 418 22.27 -9.80 -0.59
C LYS A 418 22.60 -10.73 -1.74
N ARG A 419 21.83 -11.81 -1.93
CA ARG A 419 22.08 -12.79 -3.00
C ARG A 419 21.35 -12.50 -4.31
N LEU A 420 20.49 -11.48 -4.37
CA LEU A 420 19.83 -11.07 -5.62
C LEU A 420 20.88 -10.75 -6.70
N PRO A 421 20.63 -11.14 -7.96
CA PRO A 421 21.60 -11.00 -9.05
C PRO A 421 21.99 -9.54 -9.24
N ALA A 422 23.28 -9.26 -9.24
CA ALA A 422 23.83 -7.92 -9.50
C ALA A 422 23.80 -7.61 -11.00
N GLN A 423 23.77 -6.32 -11.33
CA GLN A 423 23.96 -5.84 -12.71
C GLN A 423 25.42 -6.00 -13.17
#